data_AF-A0A177J0K2-F1
#
_entry.id   AF-A0A177J0K2-F1
#
_cell.length_a   1.000
_cell.length_b   1.000
_cell.length_c   1.000
_cell.angle_alpha   90.00
_cell.angle_beta   90.00
_cell.angle_gamma   90.00
#
_symmetry.space_group_name_H-M   'P 1'
#
loop_
_entity.id
_entity.type
_entity.pdbx_description
1 polymer ?
#
loop_
_entity_poly.entity_id
_entity_poly.type
_entity_poly.pdbx_seq_one_letter_code
_entity_poly.pdbx_strand_id
1 'polypeptide(L)' 'MSFEIVLTQSAQEIAERSGVLPVLEQRARGEIAELPGEGLEELERRLFHAFALDDGTEVICSLTADGAVRVDACEAEAAA' A
#
# COMPACT_ATOMS: atom_id res chain seq x y z
N MET A 1 15.54 2.39 -6.41
CA MET A 1 15.78 1.85 -5.06
C MET A 1 14.90 0.62 -4.89
N SER A 2 15.42 -0.48 -4.35
CA SER A 2 14.59 -1.65 -4.02
C SER A 2 14.28 -1.63 -2.52
N PHE A 3 13.02 -1.56 -2.15
CA PHE A 3 12.54 -1.72 -0.78
C PHE A 3 11.68 -2.98 -0.68
N GLU A 4 11.66 -3.58 0.50
CA GLU A 4 10.78 -4.70 0.80
C GLU A 4 9.35 -4.22 0.98
N ILE A 5 8.38 -4.99 0.49
CA ILE A 5 6.96 -4.79 0.77
C ILE A 5 6.48 -5.94 1.66
N VAL A 6 5.87 -5.58 2.78
CA VAL A 6 5.24 -6.51 3.71
C VAL A 6 3.73 -6.27 3.68
N LEU A 7 2.99 -7.20 3.09
CA LEU A 7 1.52 -7.18 3.12
C LEU A 7 1.06 -7.65 4.49
N THR A 8 0.22 -6.86 5.18
CA THR A 8 -0.44 -7.31 6.41
C THR A 8 -1.45 -8.41 6.11
N GLN A 9 -1.93 -9.09 7.16
CA GLN A 9 -2.94 -10.14 7.00
C GLN A 9 -4.21 -9.62 6.34
N SER A 10 -4.69 -8.42 6.71
CA SER A 10 -5.85 -7.78 6.08
C SER A 10 -5.63 -7.55 4.59
N ALA A 11 -4.46 -7.02 4.21
CA ALA A 11 -4.08 -6.82 2.82
C ALA A 11 -4.01 -8.14 2.03
N GLN A 12 -3.49 -9.21 2.63
CA GLN A 12 -3.45 -10.53 2.00
C GLN A 12 -4.86 -11.09 1.80
N GLU A 13 -5.72 -11.06 2.82
CA GLU A 13 -7.09 -11.59 2.75
C GLU A 13 -7.93 -10.87 1.70
N ILE A 14 -7.86 -9.53 1.64
CA ILE A 14 -8.58 -8.74 0.63
C ILE A 14 -8.02 -9.04 -0.76
N ALA A 15 -6.71 -9.05 -0.91
CA ALA A 15 -6.10 -9.23 -2.22
C ALA A 15 -6.27 -10.66 -2.76
N GLU A 16 -6.38 -11.67 -1.89
CA GLU A 16 -6.79 -13.03 -2.26
C GLU A 16 -8.25 -13.08 -2.71
N ARG A 17 -9.16 -12.47 -1.93
CA ARG A 17 -10.60 -12.43 -2.25
C ARG A 17 -10.89 -11.71 -3.57
N SER A 18 -10.20 -10.59 -3.83
CA SER A 18 -10.36 -9.78 -5.04
C SER A 18 -9.47 -10.26 -6.20
N GLY A 19 -8.57 -11.23 -5.97
CA GLY A 19 -7.67 -11.76 -7.00
C GLY A 19 -6.57 -10.80 -7.45
N VAL A 20 -6.22 -9.83 -6.61
CA VAL A 20 -5.28 -8.73 -6.91
C VAL A 20 -3.94 -8.82 -6.18
N LEU A 21 -3.62 -9.92 -5.49
CA LEU A 21 -2.40 -10.03 -4.67
C LEU A 21 -1.09 -9.64 -5.39
N PRO A 22 -0.76 -10.16 -6.60
CA PRO A 22 0.45 -9.72 -7.30
C PRO A 22 0.38 -8.27 -7.80
N VAL A 23 -0.85 -7.77 -8.01
CA VAL A 23 -1.12 -6.41 -8.50
C VAL A 23 -0.98 -5.40 -7.36
N LEU A 24 -1.37 -5.75 -6.14
CA LEU A 24 -1.32 -4.87 -4.97
C LEU A 24 0.13 -4.46 -4.65
N GLU A 25 1.05 -5.42 -4.66
CA GLU A 25 2.47 -5.16 -4.42
C GLU A 25 3.07 -4.26 -5.51
N GLN A 26 2.77 -4.54 -6.78
CA GLN A 26 3.24 -3.71 -7.91
C GLN A 26 2.63 -2.30 -7.86
N ARG A 27 1.35 -2.20 -7.52
CA ARG A 27 0.64 -0.92 -7.41
C ARG A 27 1.22 -0.07 -6.29
N ALA A 28 1.44 -0.64 -5.10
CA ALA A 28 2.08 0.06 -3.99
C ALA A 28 3.47 0.60 -4.38
N ARG A 29 4.27 -0.17 -5.13
CA ARG A 29 5.55 0.34 -5.67
C ARG A 29 5.38 1.49 -6.64
N GLY A 30 4.41 1.41 -7.54
CA GLY A 30 4.09 2.48 -8.48
C GLY A 30 3.71 3.77 -7.75
N GLU A 31 2.77 3.68 -6.81
CA GLU A 31 2.28 4.79 -6.00
C GLU A 31 3.41 5.46 -5.21
N ILE A 32 4.31 4.69 -4.60
CA ILE A 32 5.47 5.23 -3.88
C ILE A 32 6.45 5.90 -4.83
N ALA A 33 6.68 5.34 -6.02
CA ALA A 33 7.57 5.94 -7.02
C ALA A 33 7.01 7.26 -7.59
N GLU A 34 5.70 7.46 -7.54
CA GLU A 34 5.03 8.69 -7.98
C GLU A 34 4.94 9.77 -6.88
N LEU A 35 5.32 9.47 -5.63
CA LEU A 35 5.39 10.48 -4.57
C LEU A 35 6.39 11.59 -4.95
N PRO A 36 6.06 12.88 -4.70
CA PRO A 36 6.92 13.98 -5.07
C PRO A 36 8.22 13.97 -4.25
N GLY A 37 9.35 13.73 -4.91
CA GLY A 37 10.66 13.56 -4.26
C GLY A 37 11.28 12.21 -4.65
N GLU A 38 12.22 11.68 -3.85
CA GLU A 38 12.79 10.34 -4.04
C GLU A 38 11.86 9.23 -3.49
N GLY A 39 10.55 9.32 -3.75
CA GLY A 39 9.55 8.30 -3.44
C GLY A 39 9.47 7.84 -1.98
N LEU A 40 10.39 6.93 -1.62
CA LEU A 40 10.58 6.41 -0.27
C LEU A 40 10.97 7.52 0.72
N GLU A 41 11.84 8.46 0.33
CA GLU A 41 12.19 9.61 1.20
C GLU A 41 10.96 10.47 1.52
N GLU A 42 10.04 10.60 0.56
CA GLU A 42 8.81 11.34 0.78
C GLU A 42 7.84 10.53 1.67
N LEU A 43 7.80 9.21 1.51
CA LEU A 43 7.05 8.32 2.41
C LEU A 43 7.56 8.40 3.85
N GLU A 44 8.88 8.41 4.04
CA GLU A 44 9.54 8.63 5.34
C GLU A 44 9.09 9.93 6.00
N ARG A 45 9.03 11.01 5.22
CA ARG A 45 8.60 12.33 5.71
C ARG A 45 7.11 12.38 6.03
N ARG A 46 6.27 11.72 5.24
CA ARG A 46 4.81 11.71 5.40
C ARG A 46 4.31 10.69 6.43
N LEU A 47 5.16 9.76 6.84
CA LEU A 47 4.86 8.60 7.69
C LEU A 47 4.00 7.52 7.02
N PHE A 48 3.08 7.92 6.14
CA PHE A 48 2.28 7.01 5.33
C PHE A 48 1.86 7.65 3.99
N HIS A 49 1.46 6.79 3.05
CA HIS A 49 0.78 7.14 1.80
C HIS A 49 -0.45 6.26 1.67
N ALA A 50 -1.56 6.83 1.20
CA ALA A 50 -2.80 6.09 1.01
C ALA A 50 -3.32 6.29 -0.41
N PHE A 51 -3.90 5.24 -0.98
CA PHE A 51 -4.53 5.25 -2.29
C PHE A 51 -5.73 4.28 -2.32
N ALA A 52 -6.61 4.43 -3.30
CA ALA A 52 -7.76 3.55 -3.48
C ALA A 52 -7.60 2.69 -4.73
N LEU A 53 -8.12 1.47 -4.68
CA LEU A 53 -8.30 0.60 -5.84
C LEU A 53 -9.63 0.90 -6.55
N ASP A 54 -9.81 0.39 -7.76
CA ASP A 54 -11.02 0.60 -8.58
C ASP A 54 -12.30 0.05 -7.93
N ASP A 55 -12.16 -0.92 -7.02
CA ASP A 55 -13.27 -1.52 -6.26
C ASP A 55 -13.61 -0.75 -4.97
N GLY A 56 -12.93 0.37 -4.71
CA GLY A 56 -13.11 1.18 -3.51
C GLY A 56 -12.32 0.70 -2.29
N THR A 57 -11.52 -0.37 -2.41
CA THR A 57 -10.59 -0.77 -1.35
C THR A 57 -9.58 0.35 -1.09
N GLU A 58 -9.45 0.77 0.15
CA GLU A 58 -8.43 1.72 0.59
C GLU A 58 -7.17 0.97 1.01
N VAL A 59 -6.01 1.43 0.52
CA VAL A 59 -4.71 0.84 0.77
C VAL A 59 -3.81 1.86 1.45
N ILE A 60 -3.15 1.47 2.53
CA ILE A 60 -2.25 2.31 3.31
C ILE A 60 -0.85 1.72 3.28
N CYS A 61 0.09 2.46 2.70
CA CYS A 61 1.53 2.19 2.76
C CYS A 61 2.14 2.96 3.92
N SER A 62 2.86 2.29 4.80
CA SER A 62 3.58 2.89 5.93
C SER A 62 4.98 2.33 6.02
N LEU A 63 5.94 3.13 6.48
CA LEU A 63 7.31 2.65 6.65
C LEU A 63 7.47 1.99 8.02
N THR A 64 8.12 0.83 8.04
CA THR A 64 8.53 0.15 9.27
C THR A 64 9.88 0.68 9.75
N ALA A 65 10.23 0.39 11.01
CA ALA A 65 11.49 0.87 11.61
C ALA A 65 12.76 0.32 10.95
N ASP A 66 12.65 -0.81 10.24
CA ASP A 66 13.70 -1.45 9.45
C ASP A 66 13.71 -1.02 7.97
N GLY A 67 12.86 -0.06 7.58
CA GLY A 67 12.86 0.52 6.24
C GLY A 67 12.06 -0.27 5.19
N ALA A 68 11.27 -1.25 5.61
CA ALA A 68 10.30 -1.92 4.74
C ALA A 68 9.01 -1.09 4.61
N VAL A 69 8.26 -1.33 3.54
CA VAL A 69 6.93 -0.74 3.34
C VAL A 69 5.88 -1.76 3.76
N ARG A 70 5.22 -1.48 4.88
CA ARG A 70 4.03 -2.22 5.30
C ARG A 70 2.82 -1.72 4.53
N VAL A 71 2.14 -2.63 3.85
CA VAL A 71 0.90 -2.36 3.11
C VAL A 71 -0.26 -2.98 3.88
N ASP A 72 -1.19 -2.13 4.30
CA ASP A 72 -2.48 -2.52 4.85
C ASP A 72 -3.59 -2.22 3.83
N ALA A 73 -4.71 -2.94 3.90
CA ALA A 73 -5.87 -2.67 3.07
C ALA A 73 -7.16 -2.85 3.86
N CYS A 74 -8.14 -2.01 3.54
CA CYS A 74 -9.46 -2.02 4.14
C CYS A 74 -10.50 -1.85 3.04
N GLU A 75 -11.53 -2.70 3.04
CA GLU A 75 -12.69 -2.48 2.18
C GLU A 75 -13.42 -1.24 2.68
N ALA A 76 -13.75 -0.30 1.79
CA ALA A 76 -14.66 0.77 2.15
C ALA A 76 -16.03 0.14 2.46
N GLU A 77 -16.47 0.18 3.73
CA GLU A 77 -17.86 -0.13 4.05
C GLU A 77 -18.73 0.84 3.25
N ALA A 78 -19.54 0.32 2.35
CA ALA A 78 -20.60 1.11 1.73
C ALA A 78 -21.45 1.66 2.86
N ALA A 79 -21.37 2.97 3.10
CA ALA A 79 -22.20 3.64 4.10
C ALA A 79 -23.66 3.29 3.82
N ALA A 80 -24.24 2.48 4.70
CA ALA A 80 -25.61 1.97 4.59
C ALA A 80 -26.66 3.06 4.80
#